data_AF-A0A4P9XX83-F1
#
_entry.id   AF-A0A4P9XX83-F1
#
_cell.length_a   1.000
_cell.length_b   1.000
_cell.length_c   1.000
_cell.angle_alpha   90.00
_cell.angle_beta   90.00
_cell.angle_gamma   90.00
#
_symmetry.space_group_name_H-M   'P 1'
#
loop_
_entity.id
_entity.type
_entity.pdbx_description
1 polymer ?
#
loop_
_entity_poly.entity_id
_entity_poly.type
_entity_poly.pdbx_seq_one_letter_code
_entity_poly.pdbx_strand_id
1 'polypeptide(L)'
;SNLKPRTGVLNGKRAQYFKGKSAINALLRENYASAKGPTVASRDDAEKVLEQLLMHQFILRCDRGDAHSAGGRQLQPHPLQAVQDDCYYVWLYEGSQLGTVVGGLVLITVVFAGVMFPLWPQFMRDGAWYVSIGVLGLLGLLLAITIVRLFFFLITYVVANPGIWIFPNLYEDVGFFESFVPLWAWAESSKKQGKRPAVEAS
;
A
#
# COMPACT_ATOMS: atom_id res chain seq x y z
N SER A 1 11.32 -17.52 15.43
CA SER A 1 11.21 -16.36 16.33
C SER A 1 9.95 -16.50 17.17
N ASN A 2 10.02 -16.57 18.51
CA ASN A 2 8.83 -16.62 19.40
C ASN A 2 8.80 -15.40 20.34
N LEU A 3 9.34 -14.27 19.85
CA LEU A 3 9.01 -12.97 20.42
C LEU A 3 7.55 -12.73 20.10
N LYS A 4 6.66 -12.76 21.10
CA LYS A 4 5.24 -12.45 20.93
C LYS A 4 5.11 -10.94 20.74
N PRO A 5 4.96 -10.43 19.50
CA PRO A 5 4.91 -8.99 19.30
C PRO A 5 3.56 -8.51 19.82
N ARG A 6 3.58 -7.57 20.76
CA ARG A 6 2.38 -6.92 21.29
C ARG A 6 2.34 -5.50 20.78
N THR A 7 1.16 -4.98 20.48
CA THR A 7 0.97 -3.59 20.05
C THR A 7 0.54 -2.73 21.22
N GLY A 8 1.20 -1.59 21.40
CA GLY A 8 0.84 -0.55 22.36
C GLY A 8 0.91 0.83 21.70
N VAL A 9 0.59 1.87 22.47
CA VAL A 9 0.67 3.26 22.01
C VAL A 9 1.71 4.00 22.85
N LEU A 10 2.75 4.50 22.21
CA LEU A 10 3.80 5.33 22.81
C LEU A 10 3.73 6.72 22.16
N ASN A 11 3.56 7.78 22.95
CA ASN A 11 3.46 9.17 22.46
C ASN A 11 2.46 9.35 21.29
N GLY A 12 1.33 8.66 21.34
CA GLY A 12 0.29 8.72 20.30
C GLY A 12 0.55 7.86 19.05
N LYS A 13 1.73 7.23 18.93
CA LYS A 13 2.06 6.32 17.83
C LYS A 13 1.94 4.85 18.25
N ARG A 14 1.40 4.01 17.36
CA ARG A 14 1.37 2.55 17.59
C ARG A 14 2.79 2.00 17.47
N ALA A 15 3.23 1.29 18.51
CA ALA A 15 4.54 0.69 18.56
C ALA A 15 4.44 -0.78 19.01
N GLN A 16 5.42 -1.58 18.61
CA GLN A 16 5.51 -2.97 19.04
C GLN A 16 6.38 -3.06 20.29
N TYR A 17 5.93 -3.83 21.27
CA TYR A 17 6.66 -4.04 22.52
C TYR A 17 6.72 -5.53 22.88
N PHE A 18 7.71 -5.88 23.69
CA PHE A 18 8.01 -7.25 24.12
C PHE A 18 8.53 -7.25 25.57
N LYS A 19 8.70 -8.45 26.15
CA LYS A 19 9.24 -8.64 27.52
C LYS A 19 10.73 -8.99 27.45
N GLY A 20 11.56 -8.45 28.35
CA GLY A 20 13.01 -8.67 28.40
C GLY A 20 13.41 -10.14 28.37
N LYS A 21 12.83 -10.95 29.27
CA LYS A 21 13.03 -12.41 29.31
C LYS A 21 12.75 -13.10 27.97
N SER A 22 11.76 -12.62 27.22
CA SER A 22 11.42 -13.17 25.91
C SER A 22 12.43 -12.78 24.83
N ALA A 23 13.07 -11.61 24.94
CA ALA A 23 14.12 -11.17 24.02
C ALA A 23 15.43 -11.91 24.25
N ILE A 24 15.85 -12.08 25.51
CA ILE A 24 17.03 -12.87 25.87
C ILE A 24 16.87 -14.32 25.39
N ASN A 25 15.70 -14.93 25.65
CA ASN A 25 15.37 -16.27 25.14
C ASN A 25 15.24 -16.35 23.61
N ALA A 26 15.13 -15.22 22.90
CA ALA A 26 15.09 -15.20 21.44
C ALA A 26 16.51 -15.10 20.83
N LEU A 27 17.42 -14.38 21.49
CA LEU A 27 18.84 -14.28 21.11
C LEU A 27 19.58 -15.61 21.26
N LEU A 28 19.23 -16.41 22.28
CA LEU A 28 19.86 -17.72 22.54
C LEU A 28 19.43 -18.85 21.59
N ARG A 29 18.58 -18.58 20.58
CA ARG A 29 18.05 -19.62 19.69
C ARG A 29 18.89 -19.75 18.43
N GLU A 30 18.91 -20.96 17.86
CA GLU A 30 19.63 -21.26 16.60
C GLU A 30 19.24 -20.34 15.42
N ASN A 31 17.98 -19.90 15.35
CA ASN A 31 17.53 -18.94 14.33
C ASN A 31 18.33 -17.63 14.35
N TYR A 32 18.79 -17.20 15.53
CA TYR A 32 19.63 -16.02 15.68
C TYR A 32 21.09 -16.34 15.35
N ALA A 33 21.57 -17.54 15.69
CA ALA A 33 22.93 -17.98 15.35
C ALA A 33 23.19 -18.00 13.83
N SER A 34 22.15 -18.25 13.02
CA SER A 34 22.22 -18.13 11.55
C SER A 34 22.05 -16.70 11.01
N ALA A 35 21.70 -15.73 11.86
CA ALA A 35 21.46 -14.35 11.44
C ALA A 35 22.76 -13.54 11.42
N LYS A 36 22.78 -12.46 10.62
CA LYS A 36 23.88 -11.50 10.62
C LYS A 36 23.78 -10.63 11.88
N GLY A 37 24.57 -10.93 12.90
CA GLY A 37 24.57 -10.20 14.17
C GLY A 37 25.71 -10.60 15.11
N PRO A 38 25.79 -9.96 16.29
CA PRO A 38 26.71 -10.36 17.35
C PRO A 38 26.58 -11.84 17.71
N THR A 39 27.72 -12.51 17.95
CA THR A 39 27.72 -13.89 18.44
C THR A 39 27.26 -13.93 19.90
N VAL A 40 26.24 -14.73 20.20
CA VAL A 40 25.69 -14.89 21.55
C VAL A 40 25.79 -16.36 21.95
N ALA A 41 26.64 -16.68 22.94
CA ALA A 41 26.82 -18.04 23.44
C ALA A 41 26.20 -18.24 24.83
N SER A 42 26.24 -17.19 25.66
CA SER A 42 25.72 -17.18 27.03
C SER A 42 24.52 -16.24 27.19
N ARG A 43 23.76 -16.45 28.27
CA ARG A 43 22.74 -15.51 28.72
C ARG A 43 23.34 -14.11 29.00
N ASP A 44 24.53 -14.07 29.59
CA ASP A 44 25.26 -12.83 29.87
C ASP A 44 25.57 -12.05 28.57
N ASP A 45 25.94 -12.76 27.50
CA ASP A 45 26.17 -12.16 26.19
C ASP A 45 24.86 -11.61 25.59
N ALA A 46 23.75 -12.33 25.78
CA ALA A 46 22.44 -11.88 25.31
C ALA A 46 21.98 -10.60 26.03
N GLU A 47 22.28 -10.48 27.33
CA GLU A 47 22.00 -9.28 28.12
C GLU A 47 22.84 -8.10 27.62
N LYS A 48 24.14 -8.29 27.37
CA LYS A 48 25.01 -7.26 26.77
C LYS A 48 24.52 -6.78 25.40
N VAL A 49 24.03 -7.69 24.55
CA VAL A 49 23.43 -7.31 23.25
C VAL A 49 22.17 -6.47 23.46
N LEU A 50 21.33 -6.81 24.45
CA LEU A 50 20.14 -6.03 24.76
C LEU A 50 20.50 -4.66 25.35
N GLU A 51 21.56 -4.57 26.14
CA GLU A 51 22.11 -3.29 26.63
C GLU A 51 22.62 -2.42 25.48
N GLN A 52 23.30 -3.01 24.50
CA GLN A 52 23.72 -2.27 23.29
C GLN A 52 22.52 -1.74 22.52
N LEU A 53 21.46 -2.54 22.35
CA LEU A 53 20.24 -2.08 21.68
C LEU A 53 19.56 -0.92 22.42
N LEU A 54 19.58 -0.96 23.76
CA LEU A 54 19.03 0.08 24.61
C LEU A 54 19.89 1.35 24.58
N MET A 55 21.23 1.20 24.62
CA MET A 55 22.19 2.30 24.51
C MET A 55 22.04 3.05 23.17
N HIS A 56 21.86 2.33 22.07
CA HIS A 56 21.66 2.91 20.73
C HIS A 56 20.22 3.34 20.46
N GLN A 57 19.32 3.27 21.45
CA GLN A 57 17.91 3.68 21.32
C GLN A 57 17.13 2.91 20.25
N PHE A 58 17.53 1.68 19.90
CA PHE A 58 16.70 0.81 19.08
C PHE A 58 15.51 0.26 19.87
N ILE A 59 15.70 0.12 21.18
CA ILE A 59 14.67 -0.26 22.13
C ILE A 59 14.67 0.71 23.31
N LEU A 60 13.51 0.84 23.94
CA LEU A 60 13.34 1.65 25.14
C LEU A 60 12.57 0.86 26.19
N ARG A 61 13.02 0.87 27.45
CA ARG A 61 12.24 0.30 28.55
C ARG A 61 10.99 1.15 28.76
N CYS A 62 9.84 0.49 28.82
CA CYS A 62 8.55 1.12 29.01
C CYS A 62 7.73 0.40 30.06
N ASP A 63 6.94 1.16 30.82
CA ASP A 63 5.89 0.64 31.66
C ASP A 63 4.59 0.54 30.87
N ARG A 64 3.79 -0.46 31.20
CA ARG A 64 2.46 -0.65 30.61
C ARG A 64 1.45 0.04 31.51
N GLY A 65 0.87 1.13 31.02
CA GLY A 65 -0.29 1.75 31.64
C GLY A 65 -1.58 0.98 31.35
N ASP A 66 -2.69 1.64 31.65
CA ASP A 66 -4.02 1.07 31.49
C ASP A 66 -4.36 0.75 30.04
N ALA A 67 -5.34 -0.14 29.87
CA ALA A 67 -5.89 -0.45 28.55
C ALA A 67 -6.62 0.78 28.01
N HIS A 68 -6.17 1.30 26.88
CA HIS A 68 -6.83 2.42 26.22
C HIS A 68 -7.93 1.89 25.29
N SER A 69 -9.10 2.52 25.33
CA SER A 69 -10.35 2.09 24.68
C SER A 69 -10.28 2.01 23.14
N ALA A 70 -9.23 2.56 22.52
CA ALA A 70 -9.12 2.76 21.07
C ALA A 70 -7.85 2.17 20.42
N GLY A 71 -7.32 1.04 20.91
CA GLY A 71 -6.42 0.21 20.08
C GLY A 71 -5.08 -0.22 20.66
N GLY A 72 -4.92 -0.26 21.99
CA GLY A 72 -3.74 -0.85 22.65
C GLY A 72 -3.56 -0.38 24.09
N ARG A 73 -2.59 -0.95 24.81
CA ARG A 73 -2.16 -0.42 26.12
C ARG A 73 -1.29 0.81 25.91
N GLN A 74 -1.45 1.83 26.76
CA GLN A 74 -0.55 2.97 26.76
C GLN A 74 0.82 2.54 27.29
N LEU A 75 1.87 2.89 26.58
CA LEU A 75 3.26 2.66 26.98
C LEU A 75 3.83 3.99 27.45
N GLN A 76 4.47 3.99 28.62
CA GLN A 76 5.16 5.15 29.16
C GLN A 76 6.66 4.82 29.30
N PRO A 77 7.59 5.69 28.85
CA PRO A 77 9.01 5.50 29.09
C PRO A 77 9.32 5.36 30.57
N HIS A 78 10.06 4.33 30.95
CA HIS A 78 10.52 4.20 32.34
C HIS A 78 11.77 5.09 32.54
N PRO A 79 11.92 5.84 33.64
CA PRO A 79 13.09 6.70 33.85
C PRO A 79 14.41 5.92 33.97
N LEU A 80 14.39 4.72 34.55
CA LEU A 80 15.58 3.87 34.70
C LEU A 80 15.74 2.90 33.53
N GLN A 81 16.56 3.30 32.56
CA GLN A 81 16.87 2.51 31.37
C GLN A 81 17.99 1.50 31.68
N ALA A 82 17.61 0.37 32.27
CA ALA A 82 18.51 -0.76 32.54
C ALA A 82 17.84 -2.07 32.08
N VAL A 83 18.65 -2.99 31.59
CA VAL A 83 18.18 -4.31 31.17
C VAL A 83 17.80 -5.14 32.39
N GLN A 84 16.56 -5.61 32.37
CA GLN A 84 15.94 -6.50 33.36
C GLN A 84 14.97 -7.45 32.66
N ASP A 85 14.96 -8.70 33.13
CA ASP A 85 14.13 -9.80 32.63
C ASP A 85 12.62 -9.50 32.66
N ASP A 86 12.16 -8.91 33.77
CA ASP A 86 10.74 -8.74 34.03
C ASP A 86 10.12 -7.47 33.45
N CYS A 87 10.95 -6.62 32.86
CA CYS A 87 10.52 -5.36 32.27
C CYS A 87 10.06 -5.51 30.81
N TYR A 88 9.35 -4.48 30.33
CA TYR A 88 8.88 -4.38 28.95
C TYR A 88 9.73 -3.38 28.18
N TYR A 89 9.91 -3.66 26.89
CA TYR A 89 10.68 -2.85 25.96
C TYR A 89 9.89 -2.62 24.69
N VAL A 90 9.94 -1.40 24.18
CA VAL A 90 9.30 -0.99 22.93
C VAL A 90 10.35 -0.83 21.84
N TRP A 91 10.06 -1.31 20.63
CA TRP A 91 10.88 -1.05 19.45
C TRP A 91 10.69 0.39 18.99
N LEU A 92 11.79 1.13 18.84
CA LEU A 92 11.82 2.47 18.26
C LEU A 92 12.23 2.47 16.78
N TYR A 93 12.67 1.33 16.26
CA TYR A 93 13.06 1.20 14.86
C TYR A 93 11.85 1.12 13.94
N GLU A 94 11.71 2.08 13.04
CA GLU A 94 10.58 2.19 12.11
C GLU A 94 10.82 1.56 10.73
N GLY A 95 11.94 0.84 10.56
CA GLY A 95 12.33 0.28 9.26
C GLY A 95 12.98 1.32 8.33
N SER A 96 13.16 0.93 7.07
CA SER A 96 13.74 1.82 6.05
C SER A 96 12.72 2.86 5.60
N GLN A 97 12.98 4.13 5.92
CA GLN A 97 12.16 5.27 5.46
C GLN A 97 12.47 5.71 4.02
N LEU A 98 13.36 5.00 3.32
CA LEU A 98 13.79 5.38 1.96
C LEU A 98 12.64 5.50 0.98
N GLY A 99 11.65 4.59 1.04
CA GLY A 99 10.48 4.65 0.15
C GLY A 99 9.68 5.94 0.34
N THR A 100 9.48 6.37 1.59
CA THR A 100 8.78 7.62 1.91
C THR A 100 9.58 8.84 1.48
N VAL A 101 10.89 8.83 1.71
CA VAL A 101 11.79 9.93 1.31
C VAL A 101 11.84 10.07 -0.21
N VAL A 102 12.02 8.97 -0.93
CA VAL A 102 12.03 8.95 -2.41
C VAL A 102 10.68 9.37 -2.96
N GLY A 103 9.58 8.85 -2.41
CA GLY A 103 8.23 9.26 -2.80
C GLY A 103 7.99 10.75 -2.59
N GLY A 104 8.44 11.29 -1.45
CA GLY A 104 8.38 12.72 -1.16
C GLY A 104 9.20 13.56 -2.14
N LEU A 105 10.42 13.13 -2.47
CA LEU A 105 11.27 13.82 -3.44
C LEU A 105 10.67 13.82 -4.84
N VAL A 106 10.10 12.70 -5.28
CA VAL A 106 9.41 12.58 -6.58
C VAL A 106 8.23 13.54 -6.63
N LEU A 107 7.38 13.56 -5.59
CA LEU A 107 6.23 14.46 -5.52
C LEU A 107 6.66 15.93 -5.64
N ILE A 108 7.67 16.33 -4.85
CA ILE A 108 8.22 17.69 -4.90
C ILE A 108 8.74 18.02 -6.30
N THR A 109 9.48 17.11 -6.93
CA THR A 109 10.04 17.32 -8.27
C THR A 109 8.95 17.49 -9.32
N VAL A 110 7.89 16.68 -9.28
CA VAL A 110 6.75 16.78 -10.21
C VAL A 110 6.02 18.11 -10.04
N VAL A 111 5.71 18.50 -8.80
CA VAL A 111 5.03 19.77 -8.52
C VAL A 111 5.91 20.95 -8.96
N PHE A 112 7.20 20.92 -8.64
CA PHE A 112 8.14 21.96 -9.01
C PHE A 112 8.28 22.10 -10.53
N ALA A 113 8.39 20.99 -11.26
CA ALA A 113 8.40 20.99 -12.71
C ALA A 113 7.12 21.62 -13.30
N GLY A 114 5.95 21.33 -12.71
CA GLY A 114 4.67 21.93 -13.08
C GLY A 114 4.61 23.44 -12.82
N VAL A 115 5.08 23.92 -11.66
CA VAL A 115 5.16 25.36 -11.35
C VAL A 115 6.13 26.08 -12.29
N MET A 116 7.19 25.40 -12.73
CA MET A 116 8.14 25.92 -13.72
C MET A 116 7.62 25.91 -15.16
N PHE A 117 6.37 25.49 -15.43
CA PHE A 117 5.79 25.53 -16.78
C PHE A 117 6.01 26.84 -17.56
N PRO A 118 5.96 28.04 -16.94
CA PRO A 118 6.28 29.30 -17.63
C PRO A 118 7.71 29.36 -18.17
N LEU A 119 8.66 28.68 -17.52
CA LEU A 119 10.08 28.64 -17.89
C LEU A 119 10.42 27.52 -18.89
N TRP A 120 9.46 26.67 -19.25
CA TRP A 120 9.74 25.56 -20.17
C TRP A 120 10.16 26.09 -21.56
N PRO A 121 10.98 25.35 -22.31
CA PRO A 121 11.22 25.62 -23.72
C PRO A 121 9.91 25.63 -24.53
N GLN A 122 9.86 26.43 -25.59
CA GLN A 122 8.63 26.59 -26.40
C GLN A 122 8.12 25.24 -26.94
N PHE A 123 9.01 24.35 -27.39
CA PHE A 123 8.61 23.04 -27.91
C PHE A 123 7.89 22.15 -26.88
N MET A 124 8.23 22.27 -25.58
CA MET A 124 7.55 21.50 -24.53
C MET A 124 6.16 22.04 -24.24
N ARG A 125 5.98 23.37 -24.30
CA ARG A 125 4.66 24.00 -24.15
C ARG A 125 3.72 23.60 -25.29
N ASP A 126 4.23 23.62 -26.52
CA ASP A 126 3.46 23.19 -27.69
C ASP A 126 3.11 21.70 -27.59
N GLY A 127 4.07 20.86 -27.17
CA GLY A 127 3.83 19.44 -26.90
C GLY A 127 2.72 19.21 -25.86
N ALA A 128 2.76 19.93 -24.72
CA ALA A 128 1.71 19.86 -23.70
C ALA A 128 0.35 20.30 -24.25
N TRP A 129 0.31 21.32 -25.11
CA TRP A 129 -0.91 21.76 -25.78
C TRP A 129 -1.49 20.68 -26.70
N TYR A 130 -0.68 20.07 -27.56
CA TYR A 130 -1.12 18.98 -28.44
C TYR A 130 -1.61 17.76 -27.65
N VAL A 131 -0.92 17.38 -26.58
CA VAL A 131 -1.36 16.29 -25.70
C VAL A 131 -2.68 16.65 -25.03
N SER A 132 -2.85 17.88 -24.54
CA SER A 132 -4.09 18.36 -23.92
C SER A 132 -5.27 18.31 -24.91
N ILE A 133 -5.09 18.82 -26.13
CA ILE A 133 -6.10 18.75 -27.19
C ILE A 133 -6.39 17.30 -27.60
N GLY A 134 -5.37 16.44 -27.65
CA GLY A 134 -5.53 15.01 -27.93
C GLY A 134 -6.38 14.30 -26.86
N VAL A 135 -6.08 14.54 -25.58
CA VAL A 135 -6.86 13.99 -24.46
C VAL A 135 -8.28 14.55 -24.46
N LEU A 136 -8.46 15.85 -24.70
CA LEU A 136 -9.78 16.47 -24.78
C LEU A 136 -10.60 15.91 -25.96
N GLY A 137 -9.96 15.69 -27.11
CA GLY A 137 -10.56 15.06 -28.27
C GLY A 137 -10.95 13.61 -28.01
N LEU A 138 -10.08 12.83 -27.35
CA LEU A 138 -10.40 11.46 -26.92
C LEU A 138 -11.57 11.44 -25.95
N LEU A 139 -11.60 12.34 -24.97
CA LEU A 139 -12.69 12.47 -24.01
C LEU A 139 -14.00 12.85 -24.72
N GLY A 140 -13.95 13.81 -25.64
CA GLY A 140 -15.08 14.22 -26.47
C GLY A 140 -15.60 13.09 -27.35
N LEU A 141 -14.71 12.27 -27.93
CA LEU A 141 -15.08 11.09 -28.70
C LEU A 141 -15.79 10.05 -27.83
N LEU A 142 -15.27 9.75 -26.64
CA LEU A 142 -15.91 8.82 -25.71
C LEU A 142 -17.31 9.31 -25.31
N LEU A 143 -17.47 10.63 -25.05
CA LEU A 143 -18.78 11.23 -24.77
C LEU A 143 -19.72 11.15 -25.99
N ALA A 144 -19.22 11.43 -27.20
CA ALA A 144 -20.02 11.31 -28.42
C ALA A 144 -20.51 9.88 -28.62
N ILE A 145 -19.65 8.87 -28.45
CA ILE A 145 -20.04 7.45 -28.52
C ILE A 145 -21.10 7.13 -27.46
N THR A 146 -20.97 7.68 -26.25
CA THR A 146 -21.96 7.50 -25.16
C THR A 146 -23.33 8.05 -25.55
N ILE A 147 -23.36 9.25 -26.13
CA ILE A 147 -24.60 9.90 -26.58
C ILE A 147 -25.22 9.10 -27.73
N VAL A 148 -24.43 8.74 -28.74
CA VAL A 148 -24.86 7.92 -29.87
C VAL A 148 -25.44 6.60 -29.38
N ARG A 149 -24.73 5.90 -28.48
CA ARG A 149 -25.18 4.66 -27.83
C ARG A 149 -26.55 4.84 -27.18
N LEU A 150 -26.76 5.94 -26.43
CA LEU A 150 -28.05 6.22 -25.79
C LEU A 150 -29.17 6.44 -26.80
N PHE A 151 -28.95 7.26 -27.82
CA PHE A 151 -29.96 7.51 -28.86
C PHE A 151 -30.33 6.24 -29.62
N PHE A 152 -29.36 5.42 -30.01
CA PHE A 152 -29.61 4.13 -30.67
C PHE A 152 -30.38 3.17 -29.78
N PHE A 153 -30.05 3.11 -28.49
CA PHE A 153 -30.79 2.28 -27.54
C PHE A 153 -32.24 2.76 -27.41
N LEU A 154 -32.49 4.07 -27.29
CA LEU A 154 -33.85 4.62 -27.20
C LEU A 154 -34.69 4.30 -28.45
N ILE A 155 -34.13 4.47 -29.64
CA ILE A 155 -34.82 4.16 -30.90
C ILE A 155 -35.11 2.66 -31.00
N THR A 156 -34.10 1.82 -30.75
CA THR A 156 -34.26 0.37 -30.86
C THR A 156 -35.21 -0.17 -29.81
N TYR A 157 -35.20 0.35 -28.58
CA TYR A 157 -36.13 -0.06 -27.53
C TYR A 157 -37.61 0.18 -27.91
N VAL A 158 -37.91 1.25 -28.65
CA VAL A 158 -39.27 1.54 -29.12
C VAL A 158 -39.68 0.65 -30.30
N VAL A 159 -38.74 0.30 -31.20
CA VAL A 159 -39.03 -0.43 -32.44
C VAL A 159 -38.90 -1.96 -32.28
N ALA A 160 -37.93 -2.42 -31.51
CA ALA A 160 -37.56 -3.83 -31.31
C ALA A 160 -37.24 -4.08 -29.82
N ASN A 161 -38.13 -4.80 -29.13
CA ASN A 161 -37.89 -5.24 -27.76
C ASN A 161 -37.22 -6.63 -27.79
N PRO A 162 -36.04 -6.85 -27.20
CA PRO A 162 -35.22 -5.96 -26.36
C PRO A 162 -34.35 -4.97 -27.15
N GLY A 163 -34.06 -3.79 -26.58
CA GLY A 163 -33.22 -2.77 -27.22
C GLY A 163 -31.77 -3.23 -27.47
N ILE A 164 -31.10 -2.62 -28.45
CA ILE A 164 -29.72 -2.93 -28.82
C ILE A 164 -28.76 -1.95 -28.14
N TRP A 165 -27.71 -2.48 -27.51
CA TRP A 165 -26.60 -1.70 -27.00
C TRP A 165 -25.43 -1.72 -27.97
N ILE A 166 -24.97 -0.53 -28.36
CA ILE A 166 -23.72 -0.34 -29.11
C ILE A 166 -22.58 -0.25 -28.10
N PHE A 167 -21.50 -1.00 -28.31
CA PHE A 167 -20.36 -1.14 -27.39
C PHE A 167 -20.78 -1.47 -25.95
N PRO A 168 -21.32 -2.68 -25.68
CA PRO A 168 -21.75 -3.08 -24.33
C PRO A 168 -20.63 -2.92 -23.29
N ASN A 169 -19.39 -3.28 -23.67
CA ASN A 169 -18.23 -3.35 -22.78
C ASN A 169 -17.51 -2.01 -22.56
N LEU A 170 -18.00 -0.89 -23.12
CA LEU A 170 -17.31 0.41 -23.07
C LEU A 170 -17.01 0.90 -21.64
N TYR A 171 -17.86 0.51 -20.69
CA TYR A 171 -17.77 0.86 -19.27
C TYR A 171 -17.49 -0.34 -18.35
N GLU A 172 -17.16 -1.50 -18.92
CA GLU A 172 -16.78 -2.67 -18.13
C GLU A 172 -15.27 -2.64 -17.85
N ASP A 173 -14.85 -3.31 -16.77
CA ASP A 173 -13.44 -3.42 -16.35
C ASP A 173 -12.64 -4.36 -17.27
N VAL A 174 -12.63 -4.06 -18.56
CA VAL A 174 -11.91 -4.79 -19.60
C VAL A 174 -10.85 -3.89 -20.24
N GLY A 175 -9.85 -4.50 -20.89
CA GLY A 175 -8.80 -3.73 -21.56
C GLY A 175 -9.37 -2.82 -22.65
N PHE A 176 -8.66 -1.73 -22.97
CA PHE A 176 -9.13 -0.71 -23.93
C PHE A 176 -9.67 -1.29 -25.24
N PHE A 177 -9.03 -2.30 -25.82
CA PHE A 177 -9.50 -2.94 -27.06
C PHE A 177 -10.76 -3.79 -26.87
N GLU A 178 -10.89 -4.46 -25.73
CA GLU A 178 -12.06 -5.27 -25.40
C GLU A 178 -13.28 -4.41 -25.04
N SER A 179 -13.08 -3.15 -24.66
CA SER A 179 -14.16 -2.18 -24.48
C SER A 179 -14.94 -1.91 -25.79
N PHE A 180 -14.31 -2.09 -26.95
CA PHE A 180 -14.92 -1.83 -28.27
C PHE A 180 -15.39 -3.09 -28.99
N VAL A 181 -15.27 -4.28 -28.39
CA VAL A 181 -15.68 -5.55 -28.99
C VAL A 181 -16.53 -6.35 -27.99
N PRO A 182 -17.74 -6.79 -28.35
CA PRO A 182 -18.42 -6.68 -29.65
C PRO A 182 -18.95 -5.26 -29.94
N LEU A 183 -19.15 -4.92 -31.22
CA LEU A 183 -19.68 -3.60 -31.62
C LEU A 183 -21.12 -3.36 -31.16
N TRP A 184 -21.93 -4.42 -31.05
CA TRP A 184 -23.31 -4.34 -30.57
C TRP A 184 -23.72 -5.64 -29.88
N ALA A 185 -24.68 -5.57 -28.96
CA ALA A 185 -25.32 -6.72 -28.32
C ALA A 185 -26.76 -6.38 -27.92
N TRP A 186 -27.62 -7.40 -27.83
CA TRP A 186 -28.95 -7.26 -27.25
C TRP A 186 -28.87 -7.03 -25.74
N ALA A 187 -29.73 -6.16 -25.20
CA ALA A 187 -29.73 -5.78 -23.79
C ALA A 187 -29.87 -6.94 -22.79
N GLU A 188 -30.31 -8.11 -23.22
CA GLU A 188 -30.55 -9.28 -22.36
C GLU A 188 -29.47 -10.39 -22.45
N SER A 189 -28.28 -10.14 -23.00
CA SER A 189 -27.24 -11.19 -23.12
C SER A 189 -25.93 -10.96 -22.32
N SER A 190 -25.94 -10.17 -21.24
CA SER A 190 -24.80 -10.05 -20.30
C SER A 190 -24.67 -11.26 -19.31
N LYS A 191 -25.24 -12.42 -19.64
CA LYS A 191 -25.02 -13.66 -18.87
C LYS A 191 -24.59 -14.81 -19.77
N LYS A 192 -23.29 -14.87 -20.06
CA LYS A 192 -22.42 -16.08 -20.07
C LYS A 192 -21.20 -15.85 -20.97
N GLN A 193 -20.16 -15.24 -20.41
CA GLN A 193 -18.79 -15.57 -20.80
C GLN A 193 -17.94 -15.83 -19.55
N GLY A 194 -18.46 -16.72 -18.70
CA GLY A 194 -17.69 -17.39 -17.66
C GLY A 194 -17.44 -18.84 -18.06
N LYS A 195 -16.16 -19.23 -18.09
CA LYS A 195 -15.55 -20.56 -18.30
C LYS A 195 -14.94 -20.80 -19.69
N ARG A 196 -13.66 -20.41 -19.84
CA ARG A 196 -12.69 -21.29 -20.52
C ARG A 196 -12.41 -22.46 -19.56
N PRO A 197 -12.64 -23.73 -19.92
CA PRO A 197 -12.09 -24.84 -19.15
C PRO A 197 -10.57 -24.81 -19.33
N ALA A 198 -9.85 -24.87 -18.21
CA ALA A 198 -8.44 -25.22 -18.21
C ALA A 198 -8.32 -26.60 -18.87
N VAL A 199 -7.66 -26.66 -20.02
CA VAL A 199 -7.21 -27.92 -20.59
C VAL A 199 -6.01 -28.35 -19.77
N GLU A 200 -6.26 -29.23 -18.80
CA GLU A 200 -5.26 -30.20 -18.36
C GLU A 200 -4.79 -30.97 -19.59
N ALA A 201 -3.52 -30.86 -19.92
CA ALA A 201 -2.83 -31.81 -20.78
C ALA A 201 -1.69 -32.41 -19.95
N SER A 202 -1.78 -33.72 -19.84
CA SER A 202 -0.90 -34.67 -19.15
C SER A 202 0.55 -34.65 -19.65
#